data_AF-A0A962LQ15-F1
#
_entry.id   AF-A0A962LQ15-F1
#
_cell.length_a   1.000
_cell.length_b   1.000
_cell.length_c   1.000
_cell.angle_alpha   90.00
_cell.angle_beta   90.00
_cell.angle_gamma   90.00
#
_symmetry.space_group_name_H-M   'P 1'
#
loop_
_entity.id
_entity.type
_entity.pdbx_description
1 polymer ?
#
loop_
_entity_poly.entity_id
_entity_poly.type
_entity_poly.pdbx_seq_one_letter_code
_entity_poly.pdbx_strand_id
1 'polypeptide(L)'
;FGGECIERLFTNCLDWSEHPFFEEIRGTRVSSHLLVRRCGELVQFVNLGERAWHAGQSCYAGRDNCNDFSIGIELEGTDDEAYTAVQYEVLAAVTRSLLAHYGTLDGSRIVGHSDIAPGRKTDPGPAFDWNKYRSLLAGTGE
;
A
#
# COMPACT_ATOMS: atom_id res chain seq x y z
N PHE A 1 6.18 -10.48 -10.96
CA PHE A 1 5.34 -9.29 -11.17
C PHE A 1 4.56 -9.44 -12.47
N GLY A 2 3.47 -8.71 -12.61
CA GLY A 2 2.52 -8.81 -13.71
C GLY A 2 1.35 -9.74 -13.40
N GLY A 3 0.30 -9.63 -14.23
CA GLY A 3 -0.92 -10.44 -14.15
C GLY A 3 -2.01 -9.89 -13.24
N GLU A 4 -3.05 -10.69 -13.05
CA GLU A 4 -4.30 -10.32 -12.38
C GLU A 4 -4.39 -10.88 -10.95
N CYS A 5 -3.38 -11.58 -10.46
CA CYS A 5 -3.45 -12.28 -9.17
C CYS A 5 -3.61 -11.32 -7.99
N ILE A 6 -2.99 -10.13 -8.01
CA ILE A 6 -3.17 -9.11 -6.97
C ILE A 6 -4.63 -8.60 -6.97
N GLU A 7 -5.17 -8.32 -8.15
CA GLU A 7 -6.55 -7.87 -8.30
C GLU A 7 -7.54 -8.93 -7.81
N ARG A 8 -7.34 -10.19 -8.22
CA ARG A 8 -8.15 -11.32 -7.77
C ARG A 8 -8.03 -11.57 -6.27
N LEU A 9 -6.85 -11.38 -5.69
CA LEU A 9 -6.68 -11.44 -4.24
C LEU A 9 -7.49 -10.35 -3.53
N PHE A 10 -7.35 -9.09 -3.94
CA PHE A 10 -8.04 -7.96 -3.30
C PHE A 10 -9.55 -7.93 -3.55
N THR A 11 -10.01 -8.58 -4.61
CA THR A 11 -11.44 -8.78 -4.92
C THR A 11 -12.01 -10.09 -4.38
N ASN A 12 -11.21 -10.92 -3.69
CA ASN A 12 -11.58 -12.24 -3.15
C ASN A 12 -12.04 -13.24 -4.24
N CYS A 13 -11.47 -13.13 -5.44
CA CYS A 13 -11.73 -13.95 -6.62
C CYS A 13 -10.54 -14.85 -7.01
N LEU A 14 -9.57 -15.04 -6.11
CA LEU A 14 -8.39 -15.86 -6.38
C LEU A 14 -8.76 -17.35 -6.50
N ASP A 15 -8.30 -17.99 -7.58
CA ASP A 15 -8.38 -19.45 -7.70
C ASP A 15 -7.27 -20.09 -6.88
N TRP A 16 -7.64 -20.69 -5.75
CA TRP A 16 -6.71 -21.31 -4.81
C TRP A 16 -5.87 -22.44 -5.43
N SER A 17 -6.35 -23.05 -6.52
CA SER A 17 -5.66 -24.17 -7.18
C SER A 17 -4.58 -23.73 -8.19
N GLU A 18 -4.55 -22.44 -8.56
CA GLU A 18 -3.68 -21.92 -9.62
C GLU A 18 -2.20 -21.88 -9.22
N HIS A 19 -1.91 -21.74 -7.92
CA HIS A 19 -0.54 -21.70 -7.43
C HIS A 19 -0.44 -22.28 -6.00
N PRO A 20 0.57 -23.12 -5.69
CA PRO A 20 0.69 -23.76 -4.36
C PRO A 20 0.68 -22.76 -3.19
N PHE A 21 1.32 -21.59 -3.37
CA PHE A 21 1.32 -20.50 -2.38
C PHE A 21 -0.10 -19.98 -2.04
N PHE A 22 -1.07 -20.09 -2.94
CA PHE A 22 -2.42 -19.60 -2.68
C PHE A 22 -3.15 -20.41 -1.62
N GLU A 23 -2.82 -21.69 -1.45
CA GLU A 23 -3.32 -22.49 -0.32
C GLU A 23 -2.79 -21.96 1.03
N GLU A 24 -1.58 -21.40 1.08
CA GLU A 24 -1.01 -20.84 2.32
C GLU A 24 -1.75 -19.58 2.79
N ILE A 25 -2.30 -18.82 1.84
CA ILE A 25 -3.08 -17.58 2.11
C ILE A 25 -4.59 -17.82 2.00
N ARG A 26 -5.04 -19.07 1.89
CA ARG A 26 -6.44 -19.40 1.69
C ARG A 26 -7.30 -18.96 2.88
N GLY A 27 -8.42 -18.32 2.56
CA GLY A 27 -9.35 -17.80 3.58
C GLY A 27 -8.91 -16.48 4.20
N THR A 28 -7.72 -15.96 3.86
CA THR A 28 -7.39 -14.57 4.16
C THR A 28 -8.32 -13.64 3.38
N ARG A 29 -8.74 -12.55 4.04
CA ARG A 29 -9.50 -11.47 3.42
C ARG A 29 -8.66 -10.22 3.54
N VAL A 30 -8.06 -9.82 2.42
CA VAL A 30 -7.20 -8.65 2.33
C VAL A 30 -7.65 -7.79 1.16
N SER A 31 -7.49 -6.48 1.30
CA SER A 31 -7.73 -5.51 0.25
C SER A 31 -6.96 -4.24 0.56
N SER A 32 -6.65 -3.46 -0.46
CA SER A 32 -6.13 -2.10 -0.33
C SER A 32 -7.09 -1.10 -0.95
N HIS A 33 -6.90 0.18 -0.67
CA HIS A 33 -7.63 1.20 -1.43
C HIS A 33 -7.04 1.32 -2.82
N LEU A 34 -5.71 1.41 -2.89
CA LEU A 34 -4.96 1.67 -4.11
C LEU A 34 -3.84 0.64 -4.27
N LEU A 35 -3.49 0.35 -5.53
CA LEU A 35 -2.29 -0.39 -5.94
C LEU A 35 -1.58 0.42 -7.03
N VAL A 36 -0.26 0.58 -6.88
CA VAL A 36 0.60 1.09 -7.95
C VAL A 36 1.40 -0.07 -8.51
N ARG A 37 1.06 -0.48 -9.74
CA ARG A 37 1.78 -1.53 -10.47
C ARG A 37 3.17 -1.06 -10.85
N ARG A 38 4.06 -2.00 -11.22
CA ARG A 38 5.44 -1.68 -11.63
C ARG A 38 5.53 -0.78 -12.86
N CYS A 39 4.51 -0.79 -13.72
CA CYS A 39 4.41 0.09 -14.88
C CYS A 39 3.90 1.51 -14.54
N GLY A 40 3.51 1.78 -13.28
CA GLY A 40 2.92 3.05 -12.87
C GLY A 40 1.39 3.11 -12.98
N GLU A 41 0.73 2.05 -13.44
CA GLU A 41 -0.72 1.98 -13.42
C GLU A 41 -1.23 2.03 -11.97
N LEU A 42 -2.15 2.96 -11.72
CA LEU A 42 -2.85 3.12 -10.46
C LEU A 42 -4.22 2.45 -10.54
N VAL A 43 -4.45 1.44 -9.72
CA VAL A 43 -5.72 0.72 -9.64
C VAL A 43 -6.36 1.02 -8.28
N GLN A 44 -7.66 1.28 -8.27
CA GLN A 44 -8.45 1.48 -7.05
C GLN A 44 -9.41 0.29 -6.83
N PHE A 45 -9.36 -0.32 -5.63
CA PHE A 45 -10.23 -1.45 -5.27
C PHE A 45 -11.31 -1.09 -4.25
N VAL A 46 -10.98 -0.21 -3.31
CA VAL A 46 -11.91 0.23 -2.24
C VAL A 46 -12.02 1.74 -2.29
N ASN A 47 -13.22 2.26 -2.03
CA ASN A 47 -13.43 3.70 -1.91
C ASN A 47 -12.59 4.25 -0.75
N LEU A 48 -11.91 5.38 -0.93
CA LEU A 48 -11.05 6.00 0.09
C LEU A 48 -11.78 6.38 1.39
N GLY A 49 -13.12 6.52 1.34
CA GLY A 49 -13.96 6.74 2.52
C GLY A 49 -14.50 5.46 3.17
N GLU A 50 -14.21 4.29 2.60
CA GLU A 50 -14.61 2.99 3.13
C GLU A 50 -13.43 2.25 3.75
N ARG A 51 -13.71 1.13 4.42
CA ARG A 51 -12.70 0.34 5.10
C ARG A 51 -12.13 -0.74 4.18
N ALA A 52 -10.85 -0.62 3.82
CA ALA A 52 -10.07 -1.72 3.25
C ALA A 52 -9.42 -2.60 4.35
N TRP A 53 -8.94 -3.80 3.98
CA TRP A 53 -8.31 -4.77 4.88
C TRP A 53 -6.82 -4.95 4.58
N HIS A 54 -6.05 -3.87 4.73
CA HIS A 54 -4.62 -3.84 4.41
C HIS A 54 -3.74 -3.95 5.66
N ALA A 55 -4.11 -3.29 6.75
CA ALA A 55 -3.25 -3.15 7.92
C ALA A 55 -3.26 -4.39 8.84
N GLY A 56 -4.34 -5.18 8.86
CA GLY A 56 -4.50 -6.30 9.82
C GLY A 56 -4.41 -5.84 11.30
N GLN A 57 -3.81 -6.67 12.16
CA GLN A 57 -3.50 -6.29 13.55
C GLN A 57 -2.36 -5.25 13.55
N SER A 58 -2.67 -4.01 13.94
CA SER A 58 -1.75 -2.88 13.88
C SER A 58 -2.12 -1.79 14.89
N CYS A 59 -1.18 -0.91 15.21
CA CYS A 59 -1.35 0.24 16.08
C CYS A 59 -0.55 1.44 15.55
N TYR A 60 -1.17 2.62 15.49
CA TYR A 60 -0.48 3.88 15.14
C TYR A 60 -0.82 4.95 16.16
N ALA A 61 0.21 5.58 16.74
CA ALA A 61 0.07 6.65 17.75
C ALA A 61 -0.87 6.26 18.92
N GLY A 62 -0.81 5.01 19.37
CA GLY A 62 -1.64 4.48 20.46
C GLY A 62 -3.07 4.11 20.07
N ARG A 63 -3.43 4.18 18.78
CA ARG A 63 -4.73 3.76 18.25
C ARG A 63 -4.61 2.45 17.49
N ASP A 64 -5.32 1.43 17.96
CA ASP A 64 -5.37 0.10 17.35
C ASP A 64 -6.26 0.05 16.09
N ASN A 65 -6.04 -1.00 15.29
CA ASN A 65 -6.80 -1.33 14.08
C ASN A 65 -6.78 -0.23 13.01
N CYS A 66 -5.60 -0.05 12.40
CA CYS A 66 -5.38 1.02 11.42
C CYS A 66 -6.31 0.95 10.20
N ASN A 67 -6.89 -0.21 9.88
CA ASN A 67 -7.91 -0.33 8.82
C ASN A 67 -9.09 0.64 9.01
N ASP A 68 -9.41 1.02 10.25
CA ASP A 68 -10.58 1.85 10.55
C ASP A 68 -10.35 3.35 10.30
N PHE A 69 -9.10 3.77 10.04
CA PHE A 69 -8.75 5.19 9.96
C PHE A 69 -7.58 5.53 9.04
N SER A 70 -7.18 4.61 8.17
CA SER A 70 -6.07 4.82 7.26
C SER A 70 -6.41 4.41 5.84
N ILE A 71 -5.64 4.95 4.89
CA ILE A 71 -5.72 4.62 3.48
C ILE A 71 -4.52 3.75 3.13
N GLY A 72 -4.75 2.46 2.92
CA GLY A 72 -3.73 1.54 2.38
C GLY A 72 -3.46 1.76 0.90
N ILE A 73 -2.18 2.00 0.56
CA ILE A 73 -1.64 2.05 -0.80
C ILE A 73 -0.60 0.94 -0.92
N GLU A 74 -0.84 0.02 -1.84
CA GLU A 74 0.07 -1.09 -2.13
C GLU A 74 0.98 -0.73 -3.31
N LEU A 75 2.23 -1.18 -3.25
CA LEU A 75 3.14 -1.13 -4.39
C LEU A 75 3.41 -2.55 -4.86
N GLU A 76 3.24 -2.81 -6.15
CA GLU A 76 3.65 -4.10 -6.71
C GLU A 76 5.17 -4.24 -6.61
N GLY A 77 5.63 -5.13 -5.71
CA GLY A 77 7.04 -5.28 -5.38
C GLY A 77 7.28 -6.36 -4.34
N THR A 78 8.51 -6.39 -3.84
CA THR A 78 8.94 -7.22 -2.71
C THR A 78 9.84 -6.37 -1.83
N ASP A 79 10.12 -6.84 -0.62
CA ASP A 79 10.96 -6.13 0.34
C ASP A 79 12.41 -5.92 -0.13
N ASP A 80 12.90 -6.81 -1.01
CA ASP A 80 14.31 -6.87 -1.42
C ASP A 80 14.58 -6.34 -2.83
N GLU A 81 13.54 -6.10 -3.63
CA GLU A 81 13.70 -5.61 -5.00
C GLU A 81 13.35 -4.13 -5.13
N ALA A 82 14.23 -3.35 -5.74
CA ALA A 82 14.03 -1.92 -5.94
C ALA A 82 12.72 -1.62 -6.70
N TYR A 83 11.91 -0.73 -6.12
CA TYR A 83 10.74 -0.17 -6.78
C TYR A 83 11.13 0.75 -7.95
N THR A 84 10.31 0.77 -8.98
CA THR A 84 10.58 1.53 -10.21
C THR A 84 10.44 3.04 -10.00
N ALA A 85 11.10 3.85 -10.84
CA ALA A 85 10.97 5.32 -10.78
C ALA A 85 9.50 5.78 -10.90
N VAL A 86 8.77 5.21 -11.85
CA VAL A 86 7.35 5.56 -12.09
C VAL A 86 6.45 5.22 -10.90
N GLN A 87 6.74 4.15 -10.14
CA GLN A 87 6.00 3.85 -8.91
C GLN A 87 6.14 4.96 -7.87
N TYR A 88 7.36 5.50 -7.67
CA TYR A 88 7.58 6.61 -6.75
C TYR A 88 6.88 7.89 -7.21
N GLU A 89 6.92 8.19 -8.51
CA GLU A 89 6.26 9.36 -9.08
C GLU A 89 4.75 9.33 -8.88
N VAL A 90 4.13 8.19 -9.19
CA VAL A 90 2.68 7.96 -9.01
C VAL A 90 2.31 7.98 -7.53
N LEU A 91 3.06 7.28 -6.68
CA LEU A 91 2.85 7.29 -5.24
C LEU A 91 2.91 8.71 -4.67
N ALA A 92 3.92 9.49 -5.04
CA ALA A 92 4.05 10.89 -4.60
C ALA A 92 2.86 11.74 -5.09
N ALA A 93 2.45 11.61 -6.35
CA ALA A 93 1.30 12.33 -6.90
C ALA A 93 0.00 12.02 -6.14
N VAL A 94 -0.29 10.73 -5.93
CA VAL A 94 -1.46 10.27 -5.17
C VAL A 94 -1.41 10.79 -3.74
N THR A 95 -0.27 10.66 -3.05
CA THR A 95 -0.13 11.15 -1.68
C THR A 95 -0.38 12.66 -1.59
N ARG A 96 0.13 13.47 -2.54
CA ARG A 96 -0.17 14.91 -2.56
C ARG A 96 -1.66 15.18 -2.71
N SER A 97 -2.35 14.45 -3.58
CA SER A 97 -3.81 14.57 -3.73
C SER A 97 -4.55 14.20 -2.45
N LEU A 98 -4.12 13.15 -1.75
CA LEU A 98 -4.70 12.74 -0.46
C LEU A 98 -4.46 13.80 0.63
N LEU A 99 -3.24 14.32 0.73
CA LEU A 99 -2.91 15.39 1.69
C LEU A 99 -3.71 16.68 1.43
N ALA A 100 -3.90 17.03 0.15
CA ALA A 100 -4.68 18.20 -0.23
C ALA A 100 -6.19 18.03 0.03
N HIS A 101 -6.71 16.81 -0.13
CA HIS A 101 -8.13 16.52 0.06
C HIS A 101 -8.51 16.32 1.53
N TYR A 102 -7.69 15.58 2.29
CA TYR A 102 -7.94 15.26 3.68
C TYR A 102 -7.10 16.17 4.58
N GLY A 103 -7.68 17.29 5.04
CA GLY A 103 -6.97 18.27 5.88
C GLY A 103 -6.48 17.75 7.24
N THR A 104 -6.86 16.52 7.63
CA THR A 104 -6.34 15.83 8.82
C THR A 104 -5.06 15.02 8.55
N LEU A 105 -4.69 14.81 7.28
CA LEU A 105 -3.46 14.14 6.90
C LEU A 105 -2.32 15.15 6.78
N ASP A 106 -1.14 14.73 7.18
CA ASP A 106 0.10 15.49 7.05
C ASP A 106 1.27 14.55 6.76
N GLY A 107 2.42 15.11 6.39
CA GLY A 107 3.60 14.32 6.01
C GLY A 107 4.08 13.35 7.09
N SER A 108 3.87 13.65 8.38
CA SER A 108 4.29 12.77 9.49
C SER A 108 3.40 11.53 9.66
N ARG A 109 2.22 11.53 9.03
CA ARG A 109 1.24 10.42 9.08
C ARG A 109 1.42 9.39 7.99
N ILE A 110 2.47 9.53 7.18
CA ILE A 110 2.84 8.56 6.16
C ILE A 110 3.86 7.60 6.76
N VAL A 111 3.47 6.34 6.91
CA VAL A 111 4.23 5.28 7.58
C VAL A 111 4.18 3.98 6.77
N GLY A 112 5.17 3.12 6.97
CA GLY A 112 5.18 1.77 6.43
C GLY A 112 4.32 0.81 7.25
N HIS A 113 4.04 -0.38 6.70
CA HIS A 113 3.33 -1.41 7.45
C HIS A 113 4.17 -1.90 8.64
N SER A 114 5.49 -1.95 8.46
CA SER A 114 6.48 -2.24 9.50
C SER A 114 6.36 -1.32 10.72
N ASP A 115 6.00 -0.06 10.52
CA ASP A 115 5.93 0.93 11.60
C ASP A 115 4.68 0.74 12.48
N ILE A 116 3.58 0.28 11.88
CA ILE A 116 2.29 0.08 12.57
C ILE A 116 2.09 -1.37 13.05
N ALA A 117 2.89 -2.31 12.56
CA ALA A 117 2.81 -3.73 12.94
C ALA A 117 4.22 -4.35 13.13
N PRO A 118 5.05 -3.77 14.03
CA PRO A 118 6.42 -4.23 14.23
C PRO A 118 6.47 -5.69 14.66
N GLY A 119 7.40 -6.46 14.08
CA GLY A 119 7.58 -7.89 14.32
C GLY A 119 6.62 -8.80 13.55
N ARG A 120 5.53 -8.26 12.98
CA ARG A 120 4.62 -9.01 12.09
C ARG A 120 4.82 -8.67 10.62
N LYS A 121 5.17 -7.43 10.32
CA LYS A 121 5.27 -6.88 8.96
C LYS A 121 6.60 -6.18 8.75
N THR A 122 7.10 -6.29 7.53
CA THR A 122 8.40 -5.79 7.10
C THR A 122 8.29 -4.83 5.92
N ASP A 123 7.16 -4.86 5.20
CA ASP A 123 6.87 -3.98 4.08
C ASP A 123 6.70 -2.50 4.54
N PRO A 124 7.14 -1.52 3.72
CA PRO A 124 7.55 -1.64 2.32
C PRO A 124 8.99 -2.16 2.11
N GLY A 125 9.68 -2.54 3.19
CA GLY A 125 10.96 -3.24 3.13
C GLY A 125 12.16 -2.30 2.91
N PRO A 126 13.39 -2.84 3.03
CA PRO A 126 14.62 -2.09 2.84
C PRO A 126 14.81 -1.57 1.39
N ALA A 127 14.15 -2.18 0.40
CA ALA A 127 14.20 -1.70 -0.99
C ALA A 127 13.39 -0.42 -1.24
N PHE A 128 12.53 0.00 -0.30
CA PHE A 128 11.81 1.26 -0.40
C PHE A 128 12.66 2.44 0.07
N ASP A 129 12.97 3.34 -0.87
CA ASP A 129 13.74 4.55 -0.64
C ASP A 129 12.83 5.67 -0.13
N TRP A 130 12.71 5.73 1.20
CA TRP A 130 11.98 6.80 1.88
C TRP A 130 12.50 8.19 1.52
N ASN A 131 13.80 8.39 1.34
CA ASN A 131 14.37 9.71 1.05
C ASN A 131 13.95 10.18 -0.35
N LYS A 132 14.03 9.29 -1.34
CA LYS A 132 13.54 9.56 -2.70
C LYS A 132 12.06 9.90 -2.69
N TYR A 133 11.25 9.09 -2.02
CA TYR A 133 9.81 9.33 -1.92
C TYR A 133 9.49 10.69 -1.26
N ARG A 134 10.13 11.01 -0.14
CA ARG A 134 9.95 12.30 0.56
C ARG A 134 10.41 13.49 -0.27
N SER A 135 11.48 13.33 -1.06
CA SER A 135 11.97 14.38 -1.96
C SER A 135 10.95 14.67 -3.06
N LEU A 136 10.38 13.62 -3.67
CA LEU A 136 9.31 13.75 -4.66
C LEU A 136 8.00 14.31 -4.07
N LEU A 137 7.72 14.02 -2.79
CA LEU A 137 6.55 14.55 -2.10
C LEU A 137 6.68 16.05 -1.83
N ALA A 138 7.87 16.51 -1.43
CA ALA A 138 8.17 17.92 -1.18
C ALA A 138 8.30 18.75 -2.48
N GLY A 139 8.67 18.11 -3.58
CA GLY A 139 8.73 18.73 -4.89
C GLY A 139 7.35 18.90 -5.52
N THR A 140 6.86 20.14 -5.59
CA THR A 140 5.80 20.55 -6.53
C THR A 140 6.25 21.80 -7.26
N GLY A 141 6.43 21.70 -8.58
CA GLY A 141 6.47 22.84 -9.49
C GLY A 141 7.72 22.95 -10.34
N GLU A 142 7.70 22.31 -11.51
CA GLU A 142 7.98 23.05 -12.76
C GLU A 142 6.66 23.19 -13.52
#